data_AF-A0A4U7JI69-F1
#
_entry.id   AF-A0A4U7JI69-F1
#
_cell.length_a   1.000
_cell.length_b   1.000
_cell.length_c   1.000
_cell.angle_alpha   90.00
_cell.angle_beta   90.00
_cell.angle_gamma   90.00
#
_symmetry.space_group_name_H-M   'P 1'
#
loop_
_entity.id
_entity.type
_entity.pdbx_description
1 polymer ?
#
loop_
_entity_poly.entity_id
_entity_poly.type
_entity_poly.pdbx_seq_one_letter_code
_entity_poly.pdbx_strand_id
1 'polypeptide(L)'
;MPRKTYITSMPDKTGAFLLASKIIAKHNGNIARVSYNKAVDLHTLFIDVEASEEALSEIAEELGTIGYINNKLSEVRVVMVNIKIPDVPGAVLPILKILDRYDINISYINSNSTNSDYQNFKMGLLIENPKIIKMVLDDISEVYQVDIAEYDDSEKNLDNTIFYIRLANEMQKLLQLSTETTMEFISESNRIMQRLQDKGENPDTVFDYIRRFAYFINKRQGINFKADIEKIKISDLVTLYSIEPPCGSNTYVLETQEELVLIDTGYAIYADEMFEVFSKLFINWENRIKRVYITHADVDHCGLLSKLEGASICLNKKSADSLKRQYMGVPDDREQNETSLGYSKLSRIISGYIPPNTDKFYIIDEDTPEEHNNLQFIGSFAVSDLEFEVFEGSGGHLRGEMVFVCRKYGIVFTGDILVNISGFTPERAEFNSLAPYLLRSVNTDSAKATEMRNQIISLAEEIGDANQKPCIICGGHGPISVISNGKLVSMNGVENVIL
;
A
#
# COMPACT_ATOMS: atom_id res chain seq x y z
N MET A 1 -1.06 4.11 -25.44
CA MET A 1 -2.54 4.10 -25.38
C MET A 1 -2.92 3.99 -23.91
N PRO A 2 -3.96 4.69 -23.44
CA PRO A 2 -4.42 4.58 -22.06
C PRO A 2 -4.94 3.17 -21.77
N ARG A 3 -4.93 2.80 -20.48
CA ARG A 3 -5.39 1.50 -19.97
C ARG A 3 -6.40 1.73 -18.84
N LYS A 4 -7.51 0.99 -18.84
CA LYS A 4 -8.54 1.04 -17.79
C LYS A 4 -8.95 -0.37 -17.35
N THR A 5 -9.07 -0.57 -16.04
CA THR A 5 -9.61 -1.82 -15.47
C THR A 5 -11.12 -1.71 -15.33
N TYR A 6 -11.85 -2.68 -15.89
CA TYR A 6 -13.27 -2.90 -15.62
C TYR A 6 -13.43 -4.03 -14.61
N ILE A 7 -14.08 -3.74 -13.49
CA ILE A 7 -14.51 -4.75 -12.52
C ILE A 7 -15.96 -5.08 -12.86
N THR A 8 -16.18 -6.30 -13.34
CA THR A 8 -17.48 -6.72 -13.87
C THR A 8 -18.11 -7.80 -13.00
N SER A 9 -19.42 -7.71 -12.81
CA SER A 9 -20.26 -8.77 -12.23
C SER A 9 -20.87 -9.59 -13.36
N MET A 10 -20.32 -10.77 -13.59
CA MET A 10 -20.72 -11.67 -14.66
C MET A 10 -21.78 -12.67 -14.18
N PRO A 11 -22.84 -12.89 -14.96
CA PRO A 11 -23.76 -13.99 -14.70
C PRO A 11 -23.02 -15.34 -14.87
N ASP A 12 -23.31 -16.32 -14.00
CA ASP A 12 -22.79 -17.70 -14.13
C ASP A 12 -23.53 -18.44 -15.26
N LYS A 13 -23.32 -18.00 -16.50
CA LYS A 13 -23.90 -18.56 -17.72
C LYS A 13 -22.88 -18.62 -18.86
N THR A 14 -23.01 -19.63 -19.71
CA THR A 14 -22.13 -19.79 -20.88
C THR A 14 -22.16 -18.55 -21.78
N GLY A 15 -20.98 -18.10 -22.22
CA GLY A 15 -20.83 -16.97 -23.13
C GLY A 15 -20.83 -15.60 -22.44
N ALA A 16 -20.86 -15.51 -21.11
CA ALA A 16 -20.81 -14.24 -20.38
C ALA A 16 -19.58 -13.39 -20.76
N PHE A 17 -18.38 -14.00 -20.74
CA PHE A 17 -17.14 -13.32 -21.16
C PHE A 17 -17.12 -12.98 -22.65
N LEU A 18 -17.65 -13.87 -23.53
CA LEU A 18 -17.74 -13.61 -24.97
C LEU A 18 -18.52 -12.33 -25.27
N LEU A 19 -19.58 -12.04 -24.52
CA LEU A 19 -20.35 -10.80 -24.68
C LEU A 19 -19.50 -9.56 -24.37
N ALA A 20 -18.75 -9.57 -23.27
CA ALA A 20 -17.83 -8.48 -22.94
C ALA A 20 -16.72 -8.34 -23.99
N SER A 21 -16.13 -9.44 -24.43
CA SER A 21 -15.10 -9.41 -25.48
C SER A 21 -15.61 -8.84 -26.80
N LYS A 22 -16.88 -9.10 -27.17
CA LYS A 22 -17.51 -8.51 -28.36
C LYS A 22 -17.67 -7.00 -28.23
N ILE A 23 -18.08 -6.50 -27.07
CA ILE A 23 -18.20 -5.06 -26.80
C ILE A 23 -16.82 -4.39 -26.89
N ILE A 24 -15.81 -4.99 -26.25
CA ILE A 24 -14.44 -4.46 -26.27
C ILE A 24 -13.89 -4.43 -27.71
N ALA A 25 -14.05 -5.53 -28.46
CA ALA A 25 -13.57 -5.62 -29.84
C ALA A 25 -14.30 -4.66 -30.81
N LYS A 26 -15.61 -4.45 -30.61
CA LYS A 26 -16.42 -3.50 -31.39
C LYS A 26 -15.84 -2.08 -31.35
N HIS A 27 -15.25 -1.70 -30.22
CA HIS A 27 -14.66 -0.39 -29.97
C HIS A 27 -13.14 -0.36 -30.16
N ASN A 28 -12.57 -1.35 -30.85
CA ASN A 28 -11.13 -1.49 -31.07
C ASN A 28 -10.29 -1.55 -29.79
N GLY A 29 -10.86 -2.02 -28.69
CA GLY A 29 -10.14 -2.23 -27.44
C GLY A 29 -9.34 -3.53 -27.46
N ASN A 30 -8.15 -3.50 -26.84
CA ASN A 30 -7.31 -4.66 -26.60
C ASN A 30 -7.42 -5.11 -25.14
N ILE A 31 -7.63 -6.40 -24.88
CA ILE A 31 -7.59 -6.95 -23.52
C ILE A 31 -6.13 -7.19 -23.14
N ALA A 32 -5.58 -6.33 -22.29
CA ALA A 32 -4.20 -6.43 -21.81
C ALA A 32 -4.06 -7.41 -20.62
N ARG A 33 -5.10 -7.51 -19.78
CA ARG A 33 -5.15 -8.44 -18.65
C ARG A 33 -6.58 -8.91 -18.44
N VAL A 34 -6.74 -10.16 -18.03
CA VAL A 34 -8.02 -10.69 -17.55
C VAL A 34 -7.77 -11.55 -16.32
N SER A 35 -8.64 -11.44 -15.30
CA SER A 35 -8.55 -12.22 -14.07
C SER A 35 -9.93 -12.67 -13.62
N TYR A 36 -10.12 -13.97 -13.53
CA TYR A 36 -11.30 -14.62 -12.97
C TYR A 36 -10.86 -15.84 -12.20
N ASN A 37 -11.26 -15.92 -10.94
CA ASN A 37 -10.99 -17.07 -10.12
C ASN A 37 -12.24 -17.40 -9.31
N LYS A 38 -12.98 -18.43 -9.76
CA LYS A 38 -14.21 -18.91 -9.12
C LYS A 38 -13.97 -19.39 -7.68
N ALA A 39 -12.73 -19.76 -7.33
CA ALA A 39 -12.35 -20.12 -5.96
C ALA A 39 -12.09 -18.91 -5.06
N VAL A 40 -12.10 -17.69 -5.61
CA VAL A 40 -12.00 -16.43 -4.85
C VAL A 40 -13.35 -15.70 -4.90
N ASP A 41 -13.88 -15.50 -6.10
CA ASP A 41 -15.18 -14.84 -6.30
C ASP A 41 -15.95 -15.47 -7.48
N LEU A 42 -17.21 -15.83 -7.28
CA LEU A 42 -18.04 -16.51 -8.29
C LEU A 42 -18.43 -15.61 -9.47
N HIS A 43 -18.56 -14.30 -9.24
CA HIS A 43 -19.17 -13.39 -10.21
C HIS A 43 -18.21 -12.30 -10.69
N THR A 44 -17.12 -12.06 -9.97
CA THR A 44 -16.23 -10.94 -10.28
C THR A 44 -15.18 -11.30 -11.32
N LEU A 45 -15.20 -10.61 -12.45
CA LEU A 45 -14.19 -10.66 -13.50
C LEU A 45 -13.53 -9.30 -13.65
N PHE A 46 -12.20 -9.28 -13.65
CA PHE A 46 -11.39 -8.09 -13.92
C PHE A 46 -10.90 -8.13 -15.37
N ILE A 47 -11.06 -7.01 -16.08
CA ILE A 47 -10.58 -6.87 -17.47
C ILE A 47 -9.83 -5.55 -17.60
N ASP A 48 -8.52 -5.59 -17.84
CA ASP A 48 -7.75 -4.40 -18.21
C ASP A 48 -7.81 -4.24 -19.72
N VAL A 49 -8.29 -3.08 -20.18
CA VAL A 49 -8.46 -2.77 -21.60
C VAL A 49 -7.61 -1.58 -22.00
N GLU A 50 -6.92 -1.70 -23.12
CA GLU A 50 -6.19 -0.61 -23.78
C GLU A 50 -6.94 -0.16 -25.02
N ALA A 51 -7.27 1.13 -25.11
CA ALA A 51 -7.95 1.75 -26.25
C ALA A 51 -7.72 3.27 -26.21
N SER A 52 -8.37 4.07 -27.08
CA SER A 52 -8.44 5.52 -26.88
C SER A 52 -9.37 5.87 -25.70
N GLU A 53 -9.28 7.08 -25.13
CA GLU A 53 -10.13 7.48 -24.00
C GLU A 53 -11.62 7.45 -24.35
N GLU A 54 -11.97 7.83 -25.58
CA GLU A 54 -13.33 7.77 -26.11
C GLU A 54 -13.81 6.32 -26.17
N ALA A 55 -13.01 5.42 -26.75
CA ALA A 55 -13.35 4.00 -26.84
C ALA A 55 -13.48 3.34 -25.45
N LEU A 56 -12.62 3.70 -24.49
CA LEU A 56 -12.75 3.22 -23.11
C LEU A 56 -14.07 3.69 -22.47
N SER A 57 -14.49 4.92 -22.76
CA SER A 57 -15.77 5.45 -22.27
C SER A 57 -16.97 4.71 -22.88
N GLU A 58 -16.95 4.47 -24.19
CA GLU A 58 -18.01 3.73 -24.90
C GLU A 58 -18.10 2.25 -24.46
N ILE A 59 -16.95 1.62 -24.21
CA ILE A 59 -16.90 0.25 -23.64
C ILE A 59 -17.55 0.23 -22.26
N ALA A 60 -17.24 1.21 -21.40
CA ALA A 60 -17.80 1.28 -20.05
C ALA A 60 -19.34 1.42 -20.08
N GLU A 61 -19.85 2.26 -20.98
CA GLU A 61 -21.30 2.48 -21.15
C GLU A 61 -22.03 1.23 -21.64
N GLU A 62 -21.48 0.52 -22.64
CA GLU A 62 -22.10 -0.71 -23.14
C GLU A 62 -22.04 -1.85 -22.13
N LEU A 63 -20.91 -2.01 -21.41
CA LEU A 63 -20.81 -2.98 -20.32
C LEU A 63 -21.78 -2.65 -19.17
N GLY A 64 -21.99 -1.35 -18.87
CA GLY A 64 -23.00 -0.91 -17.90
C GLY A 64 -24.43 -1.21 -18.36
N THR A 65 -24.73 -1.00 -19.65
CA THR A 65 -26.06 -1.21 -20.23
C THR A 65 -26.51 -2.68 -20.15
N ILE A 66 -25.57 -3.62 -20.30
CA ILE A 66 -25.85 -5.06 -20.14
C ILE A 66 -25.80 -5.54 -18.68
N GLY A 67 -25.59 -4.63 -17.73
CA GLY A 67 -25.57 -4.90 -16.29
C GLY A 67 -24.27 -5.51 -15.77
N TYR A 68 -23.18 -5.49 -16.55
CA TYR A 68 -21.90 -6.07 -16.12
C TYR A 68 -21.11 -5.14 -15.21
N ILE A 69 -21.25 -3.82 -15.35
CA ILE A 69 -20.63 -2.85 -14.44
C ILE A 69 -21.72 -2.29 -13.53
N ASN A 70 -21.52 -2.40 -12.22
CA ASN A 70 -22.37 -1.78 -11.23
C ASN A 70 -21.57 -0.72 -10.45
N ASN A 71 -22.01 0.53 -10.52
CA ASN A 71 -21.33 1.66 -9.88
C ASN A 71 -21.66 1.82 -8.39
N LYS A 72 -22.38 0.86 -7.80
CA LYS A 72 -22.74 0.85 -6.38
C LYS A 72 -22.09 -0.33 -5.69
N LEU A 73 -21.45 -0.06 -4.55
CA LEU A 73 -21.08 -1.10 -3.59
C LEU A 73 -22.36 -1.60 -2.93
N SER A 74 -22.74 -2.84 -3.23
CA SER A 74 -23.87 -3.49 -2.57
C SER A 74 -23.48 -3.84 -1.13
N GLU A 75 -24.34 -3.49 -0.16
CA GLU A 75 -24.20 -3.94 1.24
C GLU A 75 -24.67 -5.39 1.37
N VAL A 76 -23.93 -6.33 0.78
CA VAL A 76 -24.29 -7.75 0.87
C VAL A 76 -23.85 -8.33 2.21
N ARG A 77 -24.74 -9.05 2.89
CA ARG A 77 -24.47 -9.78 4.12
C ARG A 77 -24.74 -11.27 3.91
N VAL A 78 -23.97 -12.10 4.61
CA VAL A 78 -24.31 -13.52 4.75
C VAL A 78 -24.73 -13.77 6.19
N VAL A 79 -25.92 -14.32 6.37
CA VAL A 79 -26.46 -14.67 7.69
C VAL A 79 -26.42 -16.19 7.84
N MET A 80 -25.69 -16.66 8.84
CA MET A 80 -25.63 -18.08 9.18
C MET A 80 -26.79 -18.44 10.11
N VAL A 81 -27.63 -19.35 9.65
CA VAL A 81 -28.77 -19.86 10.41
C VAL A 81 -28.65 -21.36 10.61
N ASN A 82 -29.08 -21.82 11.77
CA ASN A 82 -29.31 -23.23 12.03
C ASN A 82 -30.81 -23.46 12.19
N ILE A 83 -31.42 -24.18 11.25
CA ILE A 83 -32.86 -24.41 11.21
C ILE A 83 -33.14 -25.87 11.57
N LYS A 84 -33.97 -26.08 12.59
CA LYS A 84 -34.37 -27.41 13.04
C LYS A 84 -35.59 -27.91 12.25
N ILE A 85 -35.35 -28.72 11.22
CA ILE A 85 -36.38 -29.18 10.27
C ILE A 85 -36.76 -30.63 10.59
N PRO A 86 -38.07 -30.99 10.65
CA PRO A 86 -38.49 -32.37 10.86
C PRO A 86 -37.93 -33.34 9.80
N ASP A 87 -37.51 -34.54 10.21
CA ASP A 87 -36.96 -35.56 9.31
C ASP A 87 -38.07 -36.33 8.58
N VAL A 88 -38.82 -35.62 7.74
CA VAL A 88 -39.93 -36.18 6.95
C VAL A 88 -39.89 -35.68 5.50
N PRO A 89 -40.47 -36.43 4.54
CA PRO A 89 -40.46 -36.05 3.14
C PRO A 89 -40.99 -34.63 2.88
N GLY A 90 -40.18 -33.80 2.22
CA GLY A 90 -40.56 -32.45 1.78
C GLY A 90 -40.50 -31.35 2.84
N ALA A 91 -40.04 -31.66 4.07
CA ALA A 91 -40.01 -30.69 5.18
C ALA A 91 -39.14 -29.45 4.93
N VAL A 92 -38.17 -29.49 3.99
CA VAL A 92 -37.34 -28.32 3.64
C VAL A 92 -38.08 -27.30 2.74
N LEU A 93 -39.13 -27.72 2.03
CA LEU A 93 -39.81 -26.89 1.02
C LEU A 93 -40.38 -25.57 1.54
N PRO A 94 -40.99 -25.49 2.74
CA PRO A 94 -41.47 -24.22 3.29
C PRO A 94 -40.35 -23.17 3.40
N ILE A 95 -39.16 -23.60 3.84
CA ILE A 95 -38.01 -22.71 3.98
C ILE A 95 -37.54 -22.23 2.62
N LEU A 96 -37.37 -23.14 1.64
CA LEU A 96 -36.96 -22.75 0.29
C LEU A 96 -37.94 -21.78 -0.38
N LYS A 97 -39.25 -21.92 -0.13
CA LYS A 97 -40.28 -20.99 -0.63
C LYS A 97 -40.21 -19.61 0.02
N ILE A 98 -39.81 -19.53 1.29
CA ILE A 98 -39.58 -18.24 1.96
C ILE A 98 -38.37 -17.57 1.32
N LEU A 99 -37.25 -18.29 1.17
CA LEU A 99 -36.03 -17.75 0.57
C LEU A 99 -36.26 -17.27 -0.87
N ASP A 100 -36.96 -18.06 -1.70
CA ASP A 100 -37.35 -17.70 -3.07
C ASP A 100 -38.21 -16.42 -3.12
N ARG A 101 -39.17 -16.26 -2.20
CA ARG A 101 -40.03 -15.06 -2.12
C ARG A 101 -39.21 -13.78 -1.88
N TYR A 102 -38.15 -13.87 -1.09
CA TYR A 102 -37.28 -12.75 -0.76
C TYR A 102 -36.07 -12.60 -1.71
N ASP A 103 -35.99 -13.43 -2.76
CA ASP A 103 -34.85 -13.49 -3.68
C ASP A 103 -33.50 -13.72 -2.97
N ILE A 104 -33.52 -14.63 -1.98
CA ILE A 104 -32.34 -14.96 -1.17
C ILE A 104 -31.65 -16.20 -1.72
N ASN A 105 -30.39 -16.00 -2.12
CA ASN A 105 -29.51 -17.10 -2.50
C ASN A 105 -28.95 -17.82 -1.28
N ILE A 106 -28.79 -19.13 -1.39
CA ILE A 106 -28.13 -19.97 -0.37
C ILE A 106 -26.67 -20.12 -0.79
N SER A 107 -25.76 -19.54 -0.03
CA SER A 107 -24.32 -19.65 -0.32
C SER A 107 -23.65 -20.85 0.32
N TYR A 108 -24.24 -21.38 1.39
CA TYR A 108 -23.80 -22.60 2.06
C TYR A 108 -25.01 -23.38 2.57
N ILE A 109 -24.97 -24.71 2.47
CA ILE A 109 -25.96 -25.58 3.11
C ILE A 109 -25.29 -26.88 3.53
N ASN A 110 -25.55 -27.29 4.77
CA ASN A 110 -25.14 -28.59 5.27
C ASN A 110 -26.18 -29.13 6.24
N SER A 111 -26.50 -30.40 6.08
CA SER A 111 -27.35 -31.15 7.00
C SER A 111 -26.98 -32.63 6.93
N ASN A 112 -27.08 -33.31 8.07
CA ASN A 112 -26.84 -34.74 8.18
C ASN A 112 -28.00 -35.37 8.95
N SER A 113 -28.37 -36.61 8.61
CA SER A 113 -29.32 -37.38 9.40
C SER A 113 -28.70 -37.73 10.76
N THR A 114 -29.45 -37.49 11.83
CA THR A 114 -28.98 -37.68 13.21
C THR A 114 -29.68 -38.83 13.94
N ASN A 115 -30.40 -39.72 13.23
CA ASN A 115 -31.31 -40.72 13.81
C ASN A 115 -32.30 -40.09 14.82
N SER A 116 -32.69 -38.84 14.57
CA SER A 116 -33.62 -38.04 15.37
C SER A 116 -34.85 -37.70 14.54
N ASP A 117 -35.93 -37.25 15.18
CA ASP A 117 -37.15 -36.79 14.49
C ASP A 117 -36.94 -35.47 13.71
N TYR A 118 -35.73 -34.90 13.77
CA TYR A 118 -35.34 -33.67 13.11
C TYR A 118 -33.91 -33.71 12.59
N GLN A 119 -33.65 -32.92 11.55
CA GLN A 119 -32.33 -32.60 11.04
C GLN A 119 -32.03 -31.12 11.27
N ASN A 120 -30.78 -30.83 11.62
CA ASN A 120 -30.30 -29.45 11.72
C ASN A 120 -29.75 -29.03 10.37
N PHE A 121 -30.30 -27.98 9.78
CA PHE A 121 -29.83 -27.39 8.55
C PHE A 121 -29.02 -26.13 8.88
N LYS A 122 -27.69 -26.22 8.74
CA LYS A 122 -26.80 -25.05 8.78
C LYS A 122 -26.82 -24.44 7.39
N MET A 123 -27.38 -23.24 7.24
CA MET A 123 -27.47 -22.51 5.97
C MET A 123 -26.79 -21.14 6.06
N GLY A 124 -26.07 -20.76 5.01
CA GLY A 124 -25.60 -19.39 4.77
C GLY A 124 -26.54 -18.70 3.80
N LEU A 125 -27.21 -17.65 4.26
CA LEU A 125 -28.18 -16.88 3.49
C LEU A 125 -27.53 -15.61 2.96
N LEU A 126 -27.40 -15.47 1.64
CA LEU A 126 -26.85 -14.29 0.98
C LEU A 126 -27.94 -13.24 0.81
N ILE A 127 -27.81 -12.13 1.52
CA ILE A 127 -28.83 -11.07 1.62
C ILE A 127 -28.22 -9.75 1.16
N GLU A 128 -28.65 -9.27 0.00
CA GLU A 128 -28.16 -8.03 -0.62
C GLU A 128 -28.75 -6.75 0.01
N ASN A 129 -29.86 -6.89 0.73
CA ASN A 129 -30.51 -5.78 1.44
C ASN A 129 -30.60 -6.10 2.94
N PRO A 130 -29.72 -5.55 3.78
CA PRO A 130 -29.72 -5.84 5.22
C PRO A 130 -31.05 -5.54 5.93
N LYS A 131 -31.89 -4.67 5.36
CA LYS A 131 -33.18 -4.29 5.95
C LYS A 131 -34.20 -5.44 5.94
N ILE A 132 -34.05 -6.42 5.05
CA ILE A 132 -34.98 -7.57 4.96
C ILE A 132 -34.61 -8.73 5.86
N ILE A 133 -33.40 -8.72 6.47
CA ILE A 133 -32.91 -9.82 7.32
C ILE A 133 -33.92 -10.19 8.39
N LYS A 134 -34.45 -9.19 9.12
CA LYS A 134 -35.41 -9.43 10.18
C LYS A 134 -36.70 -10.09 9.66
N MET A 135 -37.24 -9.59 8.54
CA MET A 135 -38.47 -10.13 7.94
C MET A 135 -38.30 -11.59 7.53
N VAL A 136 -37.14 -11.92 6.94
CA VAL A 136 -36.82 -13.28 6.50
C VAL A 136 -36.71 -14.23 7.69
N LEU A 137 -36.01 -13.81 8.74
CA LEU A 137 -35.83 -14.62 9.95
C LEU A 137 -37.15 -14.80 10.71
N ASP A 138 -37.98 -13.77 10.79
CA ASP A 138 -39.32 -13.83 11.38
C ASP A 138 -40.18 -14.86 10.61
N ASP A 139 -40.25 -14.78 9.27
CA ASP A 139 -41.00 -15.73 8.43
C ASP A 139 -40.48 -17.18 8.56
N ILE A 140 -39.15 -17.38 8.69
CA ILE A 140 -38.57 -18.71 8.95
C ILE A 140 -39.01 -19.24 10.32
N SER A 141 -38.99 -18.38 11.34
CA SER A 141 -39.34 -18.73 12.72
C SER A 141 -40.80 -19.11 12.92
N GLU A 142 -41.69 -18.64 12.04
CA GLU A 142 -43.10 -19.06 12.03
C GLU A 142 -43.29 -20.52 11.63
N VAL A 143 -42.33 -21.09 10.88
CA VAL A 143 -42.40 -22.46 10.38
C VAL A 143 -41.59 -23.42 11.25
N TYR A 144 -40.33 -23.06 11.55
CA TYR A 144 -39.41 -23.91 12.29
C TYR A 144 -38.57 -23.11 13.29
N GLN A 145 -38.05 -23.80 14.30
CA GLN A 145 -37.07 -23.20 15.21
C GLN A 145 -35.81 -22.83 14.42
N VAL A 146 -35.39 -21.58 14.55
CA VAL A 146 -34.16 -21.04 13.94
C VAL A 146 -33.28 -20.43 15.01
N ASP A 147 -32.02 -20.83 15.03
CA ASP A 147 -30.97 -20.21 15.83
C ASP A 147 -30.03 -19.46 14.89
N ILE A 148 -29.76 -18.19 15.19
CA ILE A 148 -28.78 -17.40 14.45
C ILE A 148 -27.41 -17.72 15.06
N ALA A 149 -26.49 -18.24 14.26
CA ALA A 149 -25.10 -18.29 14.66
C ALA A 149 -24.51 -16.90 14.36
N GLU A 150 -24.14 -16.12 15.39
CA GLU A 150 -23.30 -14.94 15.17
C GLU A 150 -22.04 -15.39 14.45
N TYR A 151 -21.79 -14.77 13.30
CA TYR A 151 -20.61 -15.06 12.52
C TYR A 151 -19.45 -14.28 13.11
N ASP A 152 -18.57 -15.00 13.80
CA ASP A 152 -17.19 -14.56 14.02
C ASP A 152 -16.46 -14.64 12.66
N ASP A 153 -15.67 -13.62 12.33
CA ASP A 153 -14.94 -13.46 11.05
C ASP A 153 -13.89 -14.58 10.77
N SER A 154 -13.91 -15.65 11.56
CA SER A 154 -12.91 -16.71 11.61
C SER A 154 -13.21 -17.94 10.73
N GLU A 155 -14.44 -18.15 10.21
CA GLU A 155 -14.73 -19.22 9.23
C GLU A 155 -14.57 -18.73 7.77
N LYS A 156 -13.39 -18.22 7.40
CA LYS A 156 -13.00 -17.65 6.08
C LYS A 156 -13.29 -18.50 4.81
N ASN A 157 -13.82 -19.73 4.91
CA ASN A 157 -13.81 -20.74 3.84
C ASN A 157 -15.16 -21.10 3.21
N LEU A 158 -16.28 -20.44 3.56
CA LEU A 158 -17.60 -20.97 3.19
C LEU A 158 -18.38 -20.17 2.15
N ASP A 159 -17.91 -18.99 1.72
CA ASP A 159 -18.62 -18.26 0.67
C ASP A 159 -17.73 -17.36 -0.21
N ASN A 160 -17.31 -17.93 -1.35
CA ASN A 160 -16.63 -17.22 -2.43
C ASN A 160 -17.62 -16.49 -3.35
N THR A 161 -18.89 -16.28 -2.99
CA THR A 161 -19.85 -15.61 -3.88
C THR A 161 -19.67 -14.09 -3.90
N ILE A 162 -19.14 -13.51 -2.81
CA ILE A 162 -19.09 -12.05 -2.60
C ILE A 162 -17.78 -11.56 -1.94
N PHE A 163 -16.67 -12.28 -2.13
CA PHE A 163 -15.41 -11.96 -1.46
C PHE A 163 -14.97 -10.51 -1.71
N TYR A 164 -14.98 -10.06 -2.98
CA TYR A 164 -14.51 -8.72 -3.31
C TYR A 164 -15.43 -7.63 -2.78
N ILE A 165 -16.73 -7.89 -2.68
CA ILE A 165 -17.70 -6.96 -2.08
C ILE A 165 -17.40 -6.80 -0.59
N ARG A 166 -17.14 -7.89 0.14
CA ARG A 166 -16.78 -7.82 1.56
C ARG A 166 -15.47 -7.05 1.76
N LEU A 167 -14.44 -7.39 0.99
CA LEU A 167 -13.16 -6.68 1.04
C LEU A 167 -13.34 -5.20 0.71
N ALA A 168 -14.17 -4.85 -0.27
CA ALA A 168 -14.44 -3.47 -0.65
C ALA A 168 -15.11 -2.70 0.49
N ASN A 169 -16.17 -3.25 1.08
CA ASN A 169 -16.87 -2.62 2.21
C ASN A 169 -15.97 -2.49 3.45
N GLU A 170 -15.16 -3.51 3.72
CA GLU A 170 -14.17 -3.52 4.80
C GLU A 170 -13.16 -2.38 4.63
N MET A 171 -12.52 -2.28 3.46
CA MET A 171 -11.47 -1.29 3.18
C MET A 171 -12.04 0.12 3.02
N GLN A 172 -13.22 0.26 2.41
CA GLN A 172 -13.93 1.52 2.30
C GLN A 172 -14.18 2.13 3.69
N LYS A 173 -14.66 1.32 4.64
CA LYS A 173 -14.91 1.76 6.01
C LYS A 173 -13.60 2.03 6.77
N LEU A 174 -12.63 1.12 6.67
CA LEU A 174 -11.36 1.21 7.38
C LEU A 174 -10.58 2.48 7.01
N LEU A 175 -10.47 2.73 5.70
CA LEU A 175 -9.64 3.79 5.13
C LEU A 175 -10.46 5.02 4.69
N GLN A 176 -11.78 5.02 4.92
CA GLN A 176 -12.71 6.11 4.56
C GLN A 176 -12.66 6.47 3.07
N LEU A 177 -12.55 5.46 2.21
CA LEU A 177 -12.37 5.63 0.76
C LEU A 177 -13.66 6.05 0.06
N SER A 178 -13.52 6.77 -1.06
CA SER A 178 -14.61 6.92 -2.02
C SER A 178 -14.92 5.57 -2.69
N THR A 179 -16.11 5.42 -3.28
CA THR A 179 -16.44 4.21 -4.06
C THR A 179 -15.45 3.98 -5.20
N GLU A 180 -15.05 5.03 -5.92
CA GLU A 180 -14.09 4.94 -7.02
C GLU A 180 -12.73 4.42 -6.54
N THR A 181 -12.18 5.02 -5.50
CA THR A 181 -10.90 4.61 -4.89
C THR A 181 -10.99 3.20 -4.29
N THR A 182 -12.15 2.81 -3.76
CA THR A 182 -12.39 1.43 -3.29
C THR A 182 -12.32 0.44 -4.45
N MET A 183 -12.91 0.76 -5.60
CA MET A 183 -12.83 -0.11 -6.77
C MET A 183 -11.40 -0.19 -7.32
N GLU A 184 -10.63 0.90 -7.28
CA GLU A 184 -9.21 0.87 -7.60
C GLU A 184 -8.43 -0.04 -6.63
N PHE A 185 -8.68 0.08 -5.33
CA PHE A 185 -8.08 -0.80 -4.31
C PHE A 185 -8.33 -2.28 -4.64
N ILE A 186 -9.56 -2.63 -5.01
CA ILE A 186 -9.94 -4.00 -5.34
C ILE A 186 -9.27 -4.49 -6.63
N SER A 187 -9.19 -3.63 -7.65
CA SER A 187 -8.43 -3.91 -8.89
C SER A 187 -6.98 -4.26 -8.58
N GLU A 188 -6.30 -3.41 -7.80
CA GLU A 188 -4.87 -3.56 -7.55
C GLU A 188 -4.58 -4.71 -6.58
N SER A 189 -5.48 -4.98 -5.63
CA SER A 189 -5.43 -6.18 -4.79
C SER A 189 -5.53 -7.46 -5.63
N ASN A 190 -6.47 -7.51 -6.58
CA ASN A 190 -6.58 -8.62 -7.53
C ASN A 190 -5.33 -8.77 -8.40
N ARG A 191 -4.73 -7.66 -8.86
CA ARG A 191 -3.50 -7.68 -9.66
C ARG A 191 -2.35 -8.33 -8.90
N ILE A 192 -2.15 -7.96 -7.63
CA ILE A 192 -1.14 -8.59 -6.76
C ILE A 192 -1.43 -10.07 -6.58
N MET A 193 -2.69 -10.42 -6.27
CA MET A 193 -3.12 -11.82 -6.09
C MET A 193 -2.85 -12.66 -7.33
N GLN A 194 -3.27 -12.21 -8.53
CA GLN A 194 -3.08 -12.94 -9.78
C GLN A 194 -1.60 -13.25 -10.01
N ARG A 195 -0.74 -12.24 -9.88
CA ARG A 195 0.70 -12.38 -10.09
C ARG A 195 1.36 -13.30 -9.05
N LEU A 196 0.97 -13.22 -7.78
CA LEU A 196 1.50 -14.10 -6.73
C LEU A 196 1.00 -15.54 -6.85
N GLN A 197 -0.24 -15.71 -7.32
CA GLN A 197 -0.83 -17.02 -7.63
C GLN A 197 -0.08 -17.71 -8.77
N ASP A 198 0.37 -16.98 -9.80
CA ASP A 198 1.25 -17.54 -10.85
C ASP A 198 2.59 -18.06 -10.32
N LYS A 199 2.94 -17.69 -9.09
CA LYS A 199 4.13 -18.19 -8.34
C LYS A 199 3.77 -19.23 -7.27
N GLY A 200 2.53 -19.69 -7.22
CA GLY A 200 2.05 -20.73 -6.32
C GLY A 200 1.54 -20.25 -4.96
N GLU A 201 1.36 -18.94 -4.74
CA GLU A 201 0.79 -18.44 -3.50
C GLU A 201 -0.72 -18.70 -3.42
N ASN A 202 -1.20 -18.89 -2.19
CA ASN A 202 -2.64 -19.00 -1.92
C ASN A 202 -3.26 -17.58 -1.91
N PRO A 203 -4.37 -17.34 -2.63
CA PRO A 203 -5.13 -16.08 -2.58
C PRO A 203 -5.42 -15.58 -1.16
N ASP A 204 -5.80 -16.45 -0.22
CA ASP A 204 -6.11 -16.10 1.16
C ASP A 204 -4.92 -15.43 1.85
N THR A 205 -3.72 -16.00 1.66
CA THR A 205 -2.49 -15.44 2.20
C THR A 205 -2.21 -14.08 1.58
N VAL A 206 -2.39 -13.92 0.26
CA VAL A 206 -2.14 -12.64 -0.39
C VAL A 206 -3.07 -11.54 0.15
N PHE A 207 -4.37 -11.82 0.22
CA PHE A 207 -5.33 -10.85 0.75
C PHE A 207 -5.16 -10.62 2.25
N ASP A 208 -4.66 -11.60 3.01
CA ASP A 208 -4.28 -11.40 4.41
C ASP A 208 -3.14 -10.39 4.54
N TYR A 209 -2.09 -10.50 3.72
CA TYR A 209 -1.00 -9.51 3.72
C TYR A 209 -1.47 -8.11 3.30
N ILE A 210 -2.36 -8.01 2.32
CA ILE A 210 -2.96 -6.72 1.91
C ILE A 210 -3.76 -6.11 3.06
N ARG A 211 -4.59 -6.92 3.75
CA ARG A 211 -5.32 -6.46 4.95
C ARG A 211 -4.36 -6.02 6.04
N ARG A 212 -3.34 -6.82 6.36
CA ARG A 212 -2.33 -6.50 7.37
C ARG A 212 -1.67 -5.16 7.07
N PHE A 213 -1.36 -4.86 5.81
CA PHE A 213 -0.84 -3.56 5.41
C PHE A 213 -1.80 -2.41 5.76
N ALA A 214 -3.06 -2.50 5.31
CA ALA A 214 -4.07 -1.47 5.56
C ALA A 214 -4.35 -1.29 7.06
N TYR A 215 -4.54 -2.38 7.81
CA TYR A 215 -4.79 -2.33 9.25
C TYR A 215 -3.59 -1.83 10.05
N PHE A 216 -2.37 -2.22 9.67
CA PHE A 216 -1.15 -1.84 10.39
C PHE A 216 -1.02 -0.32 10.42
N ILE A 217 -1.16 0.31 9.25
CA ILE A 217 -1.05 1.76 9.12
C ILE A 217 -2.24 2.44 9.81
N ASN A 218 -3.46 2.01 9.51
CA ASN A 218 -4.66 2.68 10.02
C ASN A 218 -4.72 2.70 11.56
N LYS A 219 -4.33 1.61 12.23
CA LYS A 219 -4.39 1.48 13.69
C LYS A 219 -3.39 2.36 14.44
N ARG A 220 -2.40 2.92 13.76
CA ARG A 220 -1.26 3.63 14.36
C ARG A 220 -1.31 5.14 14.17
N GLN A 221 -2.51 5.67 13.99
CA GLN A 221 -2.80 7.10 13.97
C GLN A 221 -3.18 7.61 15.37
N GLY A 222 -3.18 8.93 15.54
CA GLY A 222 -3.54 9.65 16.76
C GLY A 222 -2.71 9.18 17.96
N ILE A 223 -3.39 8.88 19.08
CA ILE A 223 -2.75 8.43 20.33
C ILE A 223 -1.93 7.14 20.20
N ASN A 224 -2.17 6.35 19.14
CA ASN A 224 -1.44 5.11 18.87
C ASN A 224 -0.19 5.33 18.01
N PHE A 225 0.01 6.54 17.47
CA PHE A 225 1.23 6.88 16.77
C PHE A 225 2.37 7.03 17.77
N LYS A 226 3.40 6.20 17.60
CA LYS A 226 4.59 6.17 18.46
C LYS A 226 5.84 6.21 17.59
N ALA A 227 6.42 7.40 17.48
CA ALA A 227 7.70 7.56 16.82
C ALA A 227 8.84 7.42 17.84
N ASP A 228 9.89 6.68 17.47
CA ASP A 228 11.16 6.79 18.17
C ASP A 228 11.91 7.99 17.60
N ILE A 229 12.49 8.81 18.48
CA ILE A 229 13.16 10.04 18.07
C ILE A 229 14.57 10.04 18.64
N GLU A 230 15.53 10.04 17.73
CA GLU A 230 16.95 10.10 18.02
C GLU A 230 17.49 11.48 17.68
N LYS A 231 18.40 12.00 18.51
CA LYS A 231 18.99 13.32 18.36
C LYS A 231 20.50 13.27 18.49
N ILE A 232 21.19 13.96 17.58
CA ILE A 232 22.66 14.05 17.55
C ILE A 232 23.06 15.49 17.21
N LYS A 233 23.86 16.11 18.06
CA LYS A 233 24.52 17.37 17.73
C LYS A 233 25.69 17.10 16.78
N ILE A 234 25.59 17.57 15.53
CA ILE A 234 26.61 17.36 14.50
C ILE A 234 27.72 18.40 14.60
N SER A 235 27.31 19.66 14.74
CA SER A 235 28.19 20.81 14.91
C SER A 235 27.59 21.77 15.94
N ASP A 236 28.25 22.90 16.21
CA ASP A 236 27.67 23.96 17.04
C ASP A 236 26.46 24.65 16.40
N LEU A 237 26.27 24.49 15.09
CA LEU A 237 25.21 25.15 14.32
C LEU A 237 24.12 24.19 13.84
N VAL A 238 24.39 22.88 13.82
CA VAL A 238 23.47 21.87 13.27
C VAL A 238 23.21 20.73 14.25
N THR A 239 21.94 20.46 14.50
CA THR A 239 21.46 19.28 15.20
C THR A 239 20.67 18.39 14.25
N LEU A 240 21.00 17.10 14.21
CA LEU A 240 20.28 16.09 13.46
C LEU A 240 19.24 15.43 14.36
N TYR A 241 18.02 15.35 13.87
CA TYR A 241 16.93 14.53 14.42
C TYR A 241 16.61 13.41 13.44
N SER A 242 16.46 12.19 13.95
CA SER A 242 15.88 11.04 13.23
C SER A 242 14.55 10.71 13.86
N ILE A 243 13.48 10.83 13.09
CA ILE A 243 12.12 10.51 13.52
C ILE A 243 11.73 9.22 12.82
N GLU A 244 11.50 8.18 13.60
CA GLU A 244 11.17 6.83 13.16
C GLU A 244 9.70 6.49 13.48
N PRO A 245 8.78 6.64 12.52
CA PRO A 245 7.41 6.22 12.70
C PRO A 245 7.27 4.72 13.04
N PRO A 246 6.10 4.28 13.51
CA PRO A 246 5.85 2.87 13.79
C PRO A 246 6.05 1.90 12.60
N CYS A 247 5.91 2.39 11.37
CA CYS A 247 6.14 1.63 10.15
C CYS A 247 7.61 1.66 9.67
N GLY A 248 8.47 2.47 10.30
CA GLY A 248 9.71 2.93 9.68
C GLY A 248 9.45 4.09 8.72
N SER A 249 10.23 4.17 7.65
CA SER A 249 10.21 5.26 6.66
C SER A 249 10.54 6.59 7.32
N ASN A 250 11.82 6.69 7.69
CA ASN A 250 12.35 7.71 8.56
C ASN A 250 12.21 9.10 7.95
N THR A 251 12.01 10.10 8.80
CA THR A 251 12.20 11.51 8.45
C THR A 251 13.38 12.04 9.24
N TYR A 252 14.41 12.50 8.54
CA TYR A 252 15.53 13.18 9.17
C TYR A 252 15.34 14.68 9.09
N VAL A 253 15.74 15.40 10.14
CA VAL A 253 15.69 16.86 10.16
C VAL A 253 17.04 17.40 10.63
N LEU A 254 17.71 18.15 9.76
CA LEU A 254 18.87 18.96 10.11
C LEU A 254 18.35 20.35 10.53
N GLU A 255 18.32 20.58 11.84
CA GLU A 255 17.91 21.84 12.43
C GLU A 255 19.10 22.81 12.51
N THR A 256 18.88 24.03 12.02
CA THR A 256 19.77 25.17 12.19
C THR A 256 19.05 26.30 12.93
N GLN A 257 19.63 27.50 13.03
CA GLN A 257 18.88 28.68 13.50
C GLN A 257 17.91 29.24 12.45
N GLU A 258 18.22 29.10 11.17
CA GLU A 258 17.51 29.77 10.08
C GLU A 258 16.43 28.85 9.46
N GLU A 259 16.80 27.60 9.20
CA GLU A 259 16.00 26.66 8.42
C GLU A 259 15.93 25.26 9.04
N LEU A 260 15.01 24.46 8.53
CA LEU A 260 14.89 23.03 8.76
C LEU A 260 15.07 22.33 7.41
N VAL A 261 16.13 21.53 7.31
CA VAL A 261 16.37 20.71 6.12
C VAL A 261 15.93 19.29 6.40
N LEU A 262 14.88 18.85 5.72
CA LEU A 262 14.32 17.51 5.87
C LEU A 262 14.94 16.57 4.84
N ILE A 263 15.27 15.36 5.24
CA ILE A 263 15.60 14.26 4.33
C ILE A 263 14.50 13.21 4.46
N ASP A 264 13.79 12.98 3.35
CA ASP A 264 12.54 12.20 3.29
C ASP A 264 11.45 12.72 4.25
N THR A 265 10.26 12.13 4.17
CA THR A 265 9.06 12.65 4.84
C THR A 265 8.08 11.59 5.38
N GLY A 266 8.35 10.29 5.24
CA GLY A 266 7.43 9.27 5.76
C GLY A 266 6.14 9.12 4.93
N TYR A 267 5.13 8.45 5.49
CA TYR A 267 3.81 8.24 4.87
C TYR A 267 2.84 9.42 5.05
N ALA A 268 2.03 9.68 4.02
CA ALA A 268 1.03 10.76 3.99
C ALA A 268 -0.10 10.64 5.05
N ILE A 269 -0.39 9.41 5.50
CA ILE A 269 -1.44 9.13 6.49
C ILE A 269 -1.09 9.63 7.88
N TYR A 270 0.20 9.76 8.20
CA TYR A 270 0.67 10.23 9.51
C TYR A 270 0.97 11.73 9.54
N ALA A 271 0.40 12.49 8.60
CA ALA A 271 0.75 13.90 8.45
C ALA A 271 0.45 14.72 9.70
N ASP A 272 -0.72 14.51 10.30
CA ASP A 272 -1.14 15.28 11.47
C ASP A 272 -0.24 14.96 12.67
N GLU A 273 0.09 13.68 12.86
CA GLU A 273 0.98 13.21 13.92
C GLU A 273 2.42 13.67 13.72
N MET A 274 2.93 13.63 12.48
CA MET A 274 4.26 14.14 12.16
C MET A 274 4.34 15.65 12.34
N PHE A 275 3.30 16.40 11.97
CA PHE A 275 3.24 17.85 12.21
C PHE A 275 3.16 18.18 13.71
N GLU A 276 2.44 17.38 14.51
CA GLU A 276 2.47 17.49 15.96
C GLU A 276 3.89 17.25 16.50
N VAL A 277 4.57 16.21 16.04
CA VAL A 277 5.98 15.93 16.38
C VAL A 277 6.87 17.12 16.03
N PHE A 278 6.78 17.64 14.81
CA PHE A 278 7.58 18.79 14.37
C PHE A 278 7.30 20.04 15.21
N SER A 279 6.05 20.32 15.55
CA SER A 279 5.67 21.48 16.35
C SER A 279 6.22 21.43 17.78
N LYS A 280 6.37 20.23 18.35
CA LYS A 280 6.96 20.02 19.68
C LYS A 280 8.48 20.08 19.65
N LEU A 281 9.10 19.57 18.60
CA LEU A 281 10.57 19.55 18.46
C LEU A 281 11.13 20.92 18.07
N PHE A 282 10.47 21.63 17.14
CA PHE A 282 11.05 22.80 16.49
C PHE A 282 10.26 24.07 16.83
N ILE A 283 10.93 24.98 17.52
CA ILE A 283 10.35 26.28 17.89
C ILE A 283 9.95 27.05 16.62
N ASN A 284 8.71 27.55 16.61
CA ASN A 284 8.11 28.27 15.49
C ASN A 284 8.11 27.47 14.17
N TRP A 285 8.01 26.13 14.24
CA TRP A 285 7.95 25.20 13.10
C TRP A 285 7.23 25.78 11.86
N GLU A 286 6.02 26.29 12.04
CA GLU A 286 5.18 26.82 10.96
C GLU A 286 5.90 27.87 10.10
N ASN A 287 6.62 28.79 10.75
CA ASN A 287 7.27 29.93 10.10
C ASN A 287 8.74 29.66 9.69
N ARG A 288 9.29 28.49 10.03
CA ARG A 288 10.66 28.14 9.62
C ARG A 288 10.73 27.93 8.12
N ILE A 289 11.85 28.35 7.53
CA ILE A 289 12.22 27.98 6.16
C ILE A 289 12.41 26.46 6.12
N LYS A 290 11.83 25.80 5.11
CA LYS A 290 11.87 24.35 4.94
C LYS A 290 12.44 24.02 3.56
N ARG A 291 13.48 23.19 3.53
CA ARG A 291 13.95 22.52 2.30
C ARG A 291 13.86 21.03 2.51
N VAL A 292 13.32 20.31 1.54
CA VAL A 292 13.18 18.85 1.60
C VAL A 292 14.05 18.24 0.52
N TYR A 293 14.91 17.30 0.88
CA TYR A 293 15.63 16.45 -0.06
C TYR A 293 15.04 15.04 0.04
N ILE A 294 14.77 14.42 -1.09
CA ILE A 294 14.28 13.03 -1.09
C ILE A 294 15.40 12.09 -1.49
N THR A 295 15.49 10.93 -0.85
CA THR A 295 16.41 9.88 -1.27
C THR A 295 15.87 9.17 -2.51
N HIS A 296 14.55 8.99 -2.62
CA HIS A 296 13.91 8.39 -3.78
C HIS A 296 12.38 8.65 -3.77
N ALA A 297 11.71 8.32 -4.87
CA ALA A 297 10.31 8.67 -5.13
C ALA A 297 9.26 7.69 -4.55
N ASP A 298 9.63 6.80 -3.63
CA ASP A 298 8.64 5.92 -3.00
C ASP A 298 7.74 6.69 -2.04
N VAL A 299 6.49 6.26 -1.96
CA VAL A 299 5.41 7.01 -1.28
C VAL A 299 5.61 7.15 0.21
N ASP A 300 6.41 6.26 0.80
CA ASP A 300 6.75 6.28 2.21
C ASP A 300 7.98 7.13 2.52
N HIS A 301 8.68 7.61 1.50
CA HIS A 301 9.73 8.63 1.64
C HIS A 301 9.23 10.02 1.22
N CYS A 302 8.21 10.06 0.37
CA CYS A 302 7.67 11.28 -0.23
C CYS A 302 6.29 11.70 0.28
N GLY A 303 5.75 11.03 1.31
CA GLY A 303 4.34 11.13 1.68
C GLY A 303 3.86 12.52 2.08
N LEU A 304 4.68 13.31 2.77
CA LEU A 304 4.27 14.65 3.24
C LEU A 304 4.60 15.78 2.28
N LEU A 305 5.24 15.50 1.14
CA LEU A 305 5.67 16.54 0.20
C LEU A 305 4.52 17.45 -0.28
N SER A 306 3.32 16.88 -0.51
CA SER A 306 2.14 17.64 -0.91
C SER A 306 1.51 18.44 0.24
N LYS A 307 1.78 18.05 1.48
CA LYS A 307 1.24 18.66 2.71
C LYS A 307 2.18 19.71 3.33
N LEU A 308 3.46 19.71 2.97
CA LEU A 308 4.42 20.72 3.43
C LEU A 308 4.23 22.06 2.68
N GLU A 309 3.72 23.04 3.40
CA GLU A 309 3.56 24.41 2.89
C GLU A 309 4.89 25.16 2.84
N GLY A 310 5.11 25.93 1.76
CA GLY A 310 6.28 26.78 1.60
C GLY A 310 7.63 26.05 1.44
N ALA A 311 7.66 24.72 1.44
CA ALA A 311 8.88 23.95 1.29
C ALA A 311 9.32 23.82 -0.17
N SER A 312 10.62 23.98 -0.44
CA SER A 312 11.23 23.59 -1.72
C SER A 312 11.55 22.10 -1.71
N ILE A 313 11.24 21.39 -2.79
CA ILE A 313 11.50 19.95 -2.93
C ILE A 313 12.71 19.78 -3.82
N CYS A 314 13.84 19.39 -3.26
CA CYS A 314 15.10 19.17 -3.92
C CYS A 314 15.25 17.68 -4.29
N LEU A 315 15.51 17.39 -5.56
CA LEU A 315 15.58 16.03 -6.08
C LEU A 315 16.35 15.99 -7.40
N ASN A 316 16.73 14.80 -7.85
CA ASN A 316 17.29 14.63 -9.20
C ASN A 316 16.19 14.60 -10.27
N LYS A 317 16.62 14.70 -11.53
CA LYS A 317 15.77 14.68 -12.71
C LYS A 317 14.94 13.39 -12.80
N LYS A 318 15.53 12.24 -12.48
CA LYS A 318 14.86 10.93 -12.57
C LYS A 318 13.71 10.81 -11.55
N SER A 319 13.94 11.18 -10.30
CA SER A 319 12.88 11.23 -9.28
C SER A 319 11.82 12.28 -9.62
N ALA A 320 12.22 13.45 -10.15
CA ALA A 320 11.28 14.47 -10.59
C ALA A 320 10.37 13.99 -11.72
N ASP A 321 10.92 13.27 -12.70
CA ASP A 321 10.14 12.70 -13.79
C ASP A 321 9.17 11.62 -13.28
N SER A 322 9.59 10.82 -12.30
CA SER A 322 8.72 9.85 -11.61
C SER A 322 7.54 10.55 -10.91
N LEU A 323 7.80 11.55 -10.06
CA LEU A 323 6.75 12.29 -9.35
C LEU A 323 5.85 13.11 -10.29
N LYS A 324 6.39 13.66 -11.40
CA LYS A 324 5.58 14.32 -12.45
C LYS A 324 4.59 13.36 -13.10
N ARG A 325 5.01 12.12 -13.40
CA ARG A 325 4.12 11.08 -13.93
C ARG A 325 2.98 10.78 -12.95
N GLN A 326 3.32 10.62 -11.67
CA GLN A 326 2.32 10.43 -10.62
C GLN A 326 1.31 11.60 -10.58
N TYR A 327 1.79 12.85 -10.67
CA TYR A 327 0.97 14.07 -10.71
C TYR A 327 0.05 14.10 -11.95
N MET A 328 0.55 13.64 -13.10
CA MET A 328 -0.23 13.51 -14.34
C MET A 328 -1.19 12.31 -14.35
N GLY A 329 -1.17 11.46 -13.32
CA GLY A 329 -2.00 10.25 -13.25
C GLY A 329 -1.57 9.12 -14.19
N VAL A 330 -0.30 9.11 -14.63
CA VAL A 330 0.26 8.06 -15.49
C VAL A 330 1.30 7.23 -14.73
N PRO A 331 1.60 5.99 -15.16
CA PRO A 331 2.56 5.13 -14.49
C PRO A 331 3.94 5.78 -14.30
N ASP A 332 4.38 5.82 -13.05
CA ASP A 332 5.73 6.22 -12.65
C ASP A 332 6.77 5.11 -12.91
N ASP A 333 8.03 5.32 -12.49
CA ASP A 333 9.09 4.35 -12.76
C ASP A 333 8.88 3.00 -12.04
N ARG A 334 8.24 2.99 -10.87
CA ARG A 334 7.88 1.74 -10.16
C ARG A 334 6.65 1.09 -10.81
N GLU A 335 5.66 1.88 -11.20
CA GLU A 335 4.41 1.45 -11.81
C GLU A 335 4.57 0.96 -13.27
N GLN A 336 5.67 1.30 -13.95
CA GLN A 336 6.04 0.74 -15.25
C GLN A 336 6.42 -0.75 -15.17
N ASN A 337 6.86 -1.23 -14.00
CA ASN A 337 7.08 -2.65 -13.76
C ASN A 337 5.76 -3.30 -13.35
N GLU A 338 5.25 -4.25 -14.15
CA GLU A 338 4.01 -4.96 -13.85
C GLU A 338 4.04 -5.69 -12.50
N THR A 339 5.24 -6.06 -12.04
CA THR A 339 5.45 -6.67 -10.72
C THR A 339 5.12 -5.67 -9.61
N SER A 340 5.44 -4.39 -9.78
CA SER A 340 5.36 -3.39 -8.71
C SER A 340 4.12 -2.51 -8.80
N LEU A 341 3.47 -2.43 -9.97
CA LEU A 341 2.29 -1.61 -10.24
C LEU A 341 1.19 -1.73 -9.17
N GLY A 342 0.74 -2.97 -8.89
CA GLY A 342 -0.36 -3.20 -7.95
C GLY A 342 -0.02 -2.75 -6.53
N TYR A 343 1.19 -3.07 -6.07
CA TYR A 343 1.63 -2.67 -4.73
C TYR A 343 1.82 -1.15 -4.63
N SER A 344 2.46 -0.50 -5.62
CA SER A 344 2.66 0.94 -5.63
C SER A 344 1.34 1.71 -5.51
N LYS A 345 0.36 1.34 -6.35
CA LYS A 345 -0.99 1.93 -6.28
C LYS A 345 -1.72 1.64 -4.98
N LEU A 346 -1.62 0.42 -4.44
CA LEU A 346 -2.19 0.11 -3.12
C LEU A 346 -1.55 0.96 -2.02
N SER A 347 -0.22 1.13 -2.03
CA SER A 347 0.47 1.98 -1.05
C SER A 347 0.00 3.42 -1.13
N ARG A 348 -0.26 3.96 -2.34
CA ARG A 348 -0.85 5.29 -2.53
C ARG A 348 -2.25 5.40 -1.92
N ILE A 349 -3.11 4.42 -2.19
CA ILE A 349 -4.48 4.39 -1.67
C ILE A 349 -4.50 4.26 -0.13
N ILE A 350 -3.75 3.29 0.41
CA ILE A 350 -3.72 2.99 1.85
C ILE A 350 -3.18 4.17 2.65
N SER A 351 -2.16 4.86 2.12
CA SER A 351 -1.56 6.00 2.81
C SER A 351 -2.27 7.33 2.55
N GLY A 352 -3.26 7.40 1.65
CA GLY A 352 -3.85 8.67 1.23
C GLY A 352 -2.84 9.59 0.54
N TYR A 353 -1.86 9.01 -0.17
CA TYR A 353 -0.81 9.75 -0.86
C TYR A 353 -1.37 10.62 -1.98
N ILE A 354 -0.92 11.88 -1.99
CA ILE A 354 -1.20 12.83 -3.07
C ILE A 354 0.15 13.29 -3.64
N PRO A 355 0.38 13.15 -4.96
CA PRO A 355 1.59 13.64 -5.60
C PRO A 355 1.82 15.14 -5.34
N PRO A 356 3.06 15.57 -5.06
CA PRO A 356 3.35 16.98 -4.80
C PRO A 356 3.20 17.85 -6.06
N ASN A 357 2.95 19.14 -5.87
CA ASN A 357 2.98 20.11 -6.96
C ASN A 357 4.40 20.21 -7.53
N THR A 358 4.52 19.97 -8.84
CA THR A 358 5.78 19.95 -9.59
C THR A 358 6.45 21.32 -9.67
N ASP A 359 5.73 22.43 -9.45
CA ASP A 359 6.29 23.79 -9.42
C ASP A 359 7.24 24.01 -8.23
N LYS A 360 7.15 23.16 -7.21
CA LYS A 360 8.03 23.20 -6.03
C LYS A 360 9.37 22.49 -6.24
N PHE A 361 9.57 21.87 -7.40
CA PHE A 361 10.75 21.04 -7.67
C PHE A 361 11.98 21.88 -7.98
N TYR A 362 13.05 21.58 -7.26
CA TYR A 362 14.40 22.09 -7.49
C TYR A 362 15.28 20.92 -7.92
N ILE A 363 15.66 20.90 -9.21
CA ILE A 363 16.46 19.82 -9.77
C ILE A 363 17.93 20.05 -9.40
N ILE A 364 18.53 19.09 -8.71
CA ILE A 364 19.90 19.20 -8.19
C ILE A 364 20.93 18.92 -9.28
N ASP A 365 20.62 18.01 -10.20
CA ASP A 365 21.58 17.48 -11.15
C ASP A 365 21.46 18.06 -12.55
N GLU A 366 22.63 18.20 -13.19
CA GLU A 366 22.78 18.56 -14.59
C GLU A 366 23.61 17.47 -15.29
N ASP A 367 23.16 17.04 -16.47
CA ASP A 367 23.88 16.08 -17.33
C ASP A 367 24.21 14.69 -16.72
N THR A 368 23.44 14.23 -15.73
CA THR A 368 23.56 12.85 -15.20
C THR A 368 23.29 11.82 -16.31
N PRO A 369 24.16 10.82 -16.51
CA PRO A 369 23.93 9.75 -17.47
C PRO A 369 22.62 8.99 -17.20
N GLU A 370 21.92 8.60 -18.26
CA GLU A 370 20.68 7.84 -18.13
C GLU A 370 20.91 6.51 -17.41
N GLU A 371 22.03 5.83 -17.72
CA GLU A 371 22.46 4.59 -17.08
C GLU A 371 23.90 4.71 -16.61
N HIS A 372 24.17 4.19 -15.41
CA HIS A 372 25.50 4.07 -14.82
C HIS A 372 25.47 2.97 -13.75
N ASN A 373 26.65 2.51 -13.31
CA ASN A 373 26.80 1.37 -12.40
C ASN A 373 27.48 1.75 -11.07
N ASN A 374 27.73 3.04 -10.83
CA ASN A 374 28.48 3.52 -9.67
C ASN A 374 27.68 4.57 -8.92
N LEU A 375 28.08 4.91 -7.70
CA LEU A 375 27.65 6.16 -7.07
C LEU A 375 28.17 7.34 -7.89
N GLN A 376 27.28 7.94 -8.68
CA GLN A 376 27.61 9.03 -9.59
C GLN A 376 27.40 10.36 -8.85
N PHE A 377 28.45 11.17 -8.69
CA PHE A 377 28.27 12.52 -8.17
C PHE A 377 27.41 13.35 -9.13
N ILE A 378 26.38 14.01 -8.59
CA ILE A 378 25.42 14.78 -9.38
C ILE A 378 25.23 16.22 -8.91
N GLY A 379 25.72 16.57 -7.72
CA GLY A 379 25.59 17.93 -7.20
C GLY A 379 25.96 18.03 -5.72
N SER A 380 25.70 19.18 -5.11
CA SER A 380 25.95 19.41 -3.70
C SER A 380 24.94 20.39 -3.10
N PHE A 381 24.83 20.38 -1.77
CA PHE A 381 24.10 21.41 -1.02
C PHE A 381 24.75 21.64 0.34
N ALA A 382 24.53 22.83 0.88
CA ALA A 382 25.00 23.19 2.21
C ALA A 382 23.85 23.28 3.22
N VAL A 383 24.14 22.95 4.47
CA VAL A 383 23.29 23.21 5.64
C VAL A 383 24.17 23.83 6.72
N SER A 384 24.14 25.16 6.83
CA SER A 384 25.06 25.92 7.69
C SER A 384 26.53 25.56 7.42
N ASP A 385 27.21 24.85 8.32
CA ASP A 385 28.62 24.47 8.19
C ASP A 385 28.85 23.05 7.65
N LEU A 386 27.77 22.34 7.31
CA LEU A 386 27.80 21.03 6.68
C LEU A 386 27.69 21.18 5.17
N GLU A 387 28.65 20.60 4.45
CA GLU A 387 28.63 20.48 2.99
C GLU A 387 28.29 19.03 2.63
N PHE A 388 27.24 18.85 1.83
CA PHE A 388 26.78 17.54 1.35
C PHE A 388 27.08 17.39 -0.14
N GLU A 389 27.76 16.31 -0.48
CA GLU A 389 27.80 15.78 -1.84
C GLU A 389 26.55 14.94 -2.09
N VAL A 390 25.97 15.07 -3.28
CA VAL A 390 24.82 14.29 -3.73
C VAL A 390 25.30 13.28 -4.76
N PHE A 391 25.01 12.01 -4.51
CA PHE A 391 25.28 10.92 -5.44
C PHE A 391 23.97 10.29 -5.91
N GLU A 392 23.86 9.98 -7.19
CA GLU A 392 22.83 9.09 -7.74
C GLU A 392 23.34 7.65 -7.73
N GLY A 393 22.50 6.69 -7.32
CA GLY A 393 22.75 5.27 -7.50
C GLY A 393 22.30 4.75 -8.87
N SER A 394 22.72 3.54 -9.22
CA SER A 394 22.44 2.91 -10.52
C SER A 394 20.97 2.58 -10.80
N GLY A 395 20.07 2.86 -9.84
CA GLY A 395 18.64 2.59 -9.95
C GLY A 395 18.24 1.20 -9.47
N GLY A 396 19.03 0.62 -8.55
CA GLY A 396 18.83 -0.75 -8.07
C GLY A 396 17.60 -0.90 -7.20
N HIS A 397 17.44 -0.04 -6.19
CA HIS A 397 16.21 0.02 -5.41
C HIS A 397 15.10 0.65 -6.25
N LEU A 398 15.34 1.90 -6.67
CA LEU A 398 14.45 2.66 -7.55
C LEU A 398 15.26 3.58 -8.46
N ARG A 399 14.81 3.75 -9.71
CA ARG A 399 15.42 4.70 -10.65
C ARG A 399 15.44 6.11 -10.03
N GLY A 400 16.62 6.72 -10.01
CA GLY A 400 16.83 8.04 -9.40
C GLY A 400 17.09 8.03 -7.89
N GLU A 401 17.35 6.88 -7.28
CA GLU A 401 17.83 6.79 -5.90
C GLU A 401 19.06 7.68 -5.66
N MET A 402 19.08 8.39 -4.53
CA MET A 402 20.11 9.35 -4.14
C MET A 402 20.70 9.04 -2.77
N VAL A 403 21.97 9.38 -2.61
CA VAL A 403 22.74 9.30 -1.36
C VAL A 403 23.34 10.67 -1.06
N PHE A 404 23.18 11.15 0.17
CA PHE A 404 23.71 12.45 0.61
C PHE A 404 24.86 12.25 1.59
N VAL A 405 26.03 12.82 1.28
CA VAL A 405 27.29 12.52 1.96
C VAL A 405 27.93 13.78 2.49
N CYS A 406 28.07 13.91 3.82
CA CYS A 406 28.88 14.94 4.45
C CYS A 406 30.19 14.34 4.98
N ARG A 407 31.23 14.38 4.16
CA ARG A 407 32.54 13.77 4.50
C ARG A 407 33.15 14.34 5.77
N LYS A 408 33.14 15.66 5.92
CA LYS A 408 33.78 16.38 7.04
C LYS A 408 33.25 15.93 8.40
N TYR A 409 31.94 15.72 8.52
CA TYR A 409 31.31 15.32 9.78
C TYR A 409 31.09 13.82 9.90
N GLY A 410 31.20 13.09 8.79
CA GLY A 410 31.02 11.65 8.72
C GLY A 410 29.56 11.25 8.80
N ILE A 411 28.73 11.77 7.90
CA ILE A 411 27.28 11.50 7.86
C ILE A 411 26.90 11.09 6.44
N VAL A 412 26.13 10.01 6.32
CA VAL A 412 25.60 9.55 5.04
C VAL A 412 24.11 9.23 5.18
N PHE A 413 23.27 9.84 4.35
CA PHE A 413 21.87 9.48 4.17
C PHE A 413 21.74 8.56 2.96
N THR A 414 21.23 7.35 3.16
CA THR A 414 21.29 6.28 2.15
C THR A 414 19.94 5.91 1.56
N GLY A 415 18.84 6.39 2.14
CA GLY A 415 17.50 5.90 1.84
C GLY A 415 17.45 4.37 1.94
N ASP A 416 16.76 3.73 1.02
CA ASP A 416 16.51 2.29 1.05
C ASP A 416 17.65 1.42 0.49
N ILE A 417 18.69 2.02 -0.06
CA ILE A 417 19.87 1.27 -0.54
C ILE A 417 20.53 0.52 0.62
N LEU A 418 20.55 1.16 1.81
CA LEU A 418 21.08 0.59 3.05
C LEU A 418 20.17 0.97 4.23
N VAL A 419 19.61 -0.03 4.91
CA VAL A 419 18.67 0.12 6.03
C VAL A 419 19.09 -0.73 7.23
N ASN A 420 18.82 -0.24 8.45
CA ASN A 420 19.20 -0.93 9.68
C ASN A 420 18.10 -1.89 10.17
N ILE A 421 17.95 -3.00 9.46
CA ILE A 421 16.97 -4.06 9.78
C ILE A 421 17.21 -4.64 11.18
N SER A 422 18.47 -4.72 11.62
CA SER A 422 18.83 -5.28 12.93
C SER A 422 18.33 -4.44 14.11
N GLY A 423 18.11 -3.13 13.87
CA GLY A 423 17.62 -2.19 14.87
C GLY A 423 16.10 -2.09 14.93
N PHE A 424 15.35 -2.84 14.11
CA PHE A 424 13.90 -2.78 14.12
C PHE A 424 13.31 -3.31 15.42
N THR A 425 12.30 -2.59 15.92
CA THR A 425 11.38 -3.15 16.90
C THR A 425 10.60 -4.32 16.27
N PRO A 426 10.04 -5.25 17.07
CA PRO A 426 9.21 -6.34 16.54
C PRO A 426 8.06 -5.84 15.64
N GLU A 427 7.48 -4.70 15.97
CA GLU A 427 6.40 -4.08 15.20
C GLU A 427 6.89 -3.55 13.84
N ARG A 428 8.03 -2.84 13.82
CA ARG A 428 8.63 -2.39 12.55
C ARG A 428 9.05 -3.57 11.69
N ALA A 429 9.62 -4.63 12.28
CA ALA A 429 9.99 -5.83 11.56
C ALA A 429 8.76 -6.53 10.95
N GLU A 430 7.63 -6.55 11.66
CA GLU A 430 6.37 -7.07 11.12
C GLU A 430 5.94 -6.29 9.87
N PHE A 431 5.89 -4.95 9.95
CA PHE A 431 5.48 -4.13 8.82
C PHE A 431 6.42 -4.23 7.62
N ASN A 432 7.73 -4.13 7.87
CA ASN A 432 8.74 -4.15 6.83
C ASN A 432 8.87 -5.54 6.17
N SER A 433 8.22 -6.57 6.70
CA SER A 433 8.08 -7.88 6.04
C SER A 433 6.97 -7.92 4.96
N LEU A 434 6.02 -6.96 5.00
CA LEU A 434 4.86 -6.96 4.11
C LEU A 434 5.24 -6.63 2.67
N ALA A 435 6.04 -5.57 2.45
CA ALA A 435 6.45 -5.15 1.11
C ALA A 435 7.27 -6.22 0.38
N PRO A 436 8.30 -6.86 0.99
CA PRO A 436 9.02 -7.97 0.36
C PRO A 436 8.11 -9.14 -0.03
N TYR A 437 7.08 -9.45 0.74
CA TYR A 437 6.12 -10.50 0.35
C TYR A 437 5.25 -10.05 -0.84
N LEU A 438 4.64 -8.87 -0.74
CA LEU A 438 3.72 -8.32 -1.74
C LEU A 438 4.42 -7.86 -3.02
N LEU A 439 5.73 -7.67 -3.04
CA LEU A 439 6.52 -7.34 -4.23
C LEU A 439 7.42 -8.46 -4.72
N ARG A 440 7.72 -9.47 -3.88
CA ARG A 440 8.85 -10.43 -3.98
C ARG A 440 10.23 -9.81 -3.77
N SER A 441 10.40 -8.55 -4.14
CA SER A 441 11.60 -7.75 -3.89
C SER A 441 11.21 -6.28 -3.85
N VAL A 442 11.73 -5.55 -2.87
CA VAL A 442 11.56 -4.09 -2.84
C VAL A 442 12.42 -3.39 -3.91
N ASN A 443 13.53 -4.05 -4.30
CA ASN A 443 14.42 -3.59 -5.36
C ASN A 443 13.82 -3.82 -6.75
N THR A 444 13.96 -2.81 -7.62
CA THR A 444 13.68 -2.91 -9.05
C THR A 444 14.70 -3.83 -9.75
N ASP A 445 15.97 -3.74 -9.37
CA ASP A 445 17.06 -4.63 -9.77
C ASP A 445 17.94 -4.96 -8.57
N SER A 446 17.81 -6.19 -8.06
CA SER A 446 18.54 -6.64 -6.87
C SER A 446 20.06 -6.72 -7.06
N ALA A 447 20.55 -6.92 -8.29
CA ALA A 447 21.99 -6.98 -8.55
C ALA A 447 22.60 -5.57 -8.45
N LYS A 448 21.96 -4.60 -9.11
CA LYS A 448 22.30 -3.18 -8.99
C LYS A 448 22.19 -2.69 -7.54
N ALA A 449 21.11 -3.03 -6.83
CA ALA A 449 20.91 -2.62 -5.43
C ALA A 449 22.01 -3.18 -4.50
N THR A 450 22.43 -4.42 -4.73
CA THR A 450 23.52 -5.04 -3.97
C THR A 450 24.85 -4.31 -4.23
N GLU A 451 25.14 -3.98 -5.48
CA GLU A 451 26.35 -3.25 -5.85
C GLU A 451 26.37 -1.84 -5.23
N MET A 452 25.26 -1.10 -5.29
CA MET A 452 25.16 0.21 -4.65
C MET A 452 25.37 0.14 -3.15
N ARG A 453 24.81 -0.88 -2.49
CA ARG A 453 25.02 -1.11 -1.05
C ARG A 453 26.50 -1.33 -0.72
N ASN A 454 27.22 -2.12 -1.52
CA ASN A 454 28.64 -2.36 -1.32
C ASN A 454 29.45 -1.06 -1.45
N GLN A 455 29.15 -0.24 -2.46
CA GLN A 455 29.83 1.04 -2.67
C GLN A 455 29.56 2.04 -1.53
N ILE A 456 28.33 2.10 -1.02
CA ILE A 456 27.99 2.92 0.15
C ILE A 456 28.77 2.46 1.39
N ILE A 457 28.85 1.14 1.62
CA ILE A 457 29.61 0.58 2.75
C ILE A 457 31.08 0.99 2.65
N SER A 458 31.71 0.81 1.50
CA SER A 458 33.12 1.20 1.30
C SER A 458 33.33 2.71 1.46
N LEU A 459 32.42 3.54 0.95
CA LEU A 459 32.47 4.99 1.12
C LEU A 459 32.37 5.40 2.59
N ALA A 460 31.45 4.80 3.34
CA ALA A 460 31.29 5.07 4.76
C ALA A 460 32.50 4.64 5.59
N GLU A 461 33.12 3.51 5.26
CA GLU A 461 34.38 3.07 5.89
C GLU A 461 35.53 4.04 5.59
N GLU A 462 35.69 4.47 4.34
CA GLU A 462 36.69 5.48 3.94
C GLU A 462 36.54 6.79 4.72
N ILE A 463 35.30 7.29 4.82
CA ILE A 463 34.98 8.50 5.59
C ILE A 463 35.27 8.29 7.07
N GLY A 464 34.93 7.11 7.60
CA GLY A 464 35.17 6.78 8.99
C GLY A 464 36.66 6.75 9.35
N ASP A 465 37.48 6.16 8.47
CA ASP A 465 38.93 6.11 8.61
C ASP A 465 39.55 7.52 8.54
N ALA A 466 39.12 8.34 7.57
CA ALA A 466 39.59 9.71 7.42
C ALA A 466 39.28 10.58 8.65
N ASN A 467 38.11 10.38 9.27
CA ASN A 467 37.67 11.11 10.45
C ASN A 467 38.13 10.48 11.77
N GLN A 468 38.77 9.31 11.74
CA GLN A 468 39.14 8.50 12.91
C GLN A 468 37.97 8.19 13.85
N LYS A 469 36.76 8.08 13.28
CA LYS A 469 35.52 7.74 14.00
C LYS A 469 34.54 7.08 13.03
N PRO A 470 33.70 6.12 13.45
CA PRO A 470 32.73 5.51 12.55
C PRO A 470 31.81 6.54 11.88
N CYS A 471 31.52 6.34 10.58
CA CYS A 471 30.56 7.17 9.85
C CYS A 471 29.14 6.91 10.35
N ILE A 472 28.39 7.99 10.57
CA ILE A 472 26.97 7.97 10.92
C ILE A 472 26.18 7.64 9.65
N ILE A 473 25.35 6.60 9.72
CA ILE A 473 24.51 6.12 8.63
C ILE A 473 23.04 6.34 9.00
N CYS A 474 22.38 7.11 8.13
CA CYS A 474 20.97 7.46 8.20
C CYS A 474 20.24 6.72 7.06
N GLY A 475 19.73 5.52 7.37
CA GLY A 475 19.01 4.69 6.41
C GLY A 475 17.55 5.09 6.25
N GLY A 476 16.90 4.59 5.20
CA GLY A 476 15.47 4.83 4.97
C GLY A 476 14.58 4.29 6.10
N HIS A 477 15.04 3.23 6.78
CA HIS A 477 14.35 2.60 7.90
C HIS A 477 15.33 2.21 9.01
N GLY A 478 14.84 2.31 10.25
CA GLY A 478 15.53 1.86 11.45
C GLY A 478 16.47 2.93 12.03
N PRO A 479 17.05 2.65 13.21
CA PRO A 479 17.80 3.64 13.97
C PRO A 479 19.10 4.03 13.30
N ILE A 480 19.57 5.23 13.66
CA ILE A 480 20.86 5.74 13.27
C ILE A 480 21.91 4.68 13.59
N SER A 481 22.78 4.46 12.62
CA SER A 481 23.67 3.31 12.64
C SER A 481 25.08 3.69 12.25
N VAL A 482 26.01 2.77 12.49
CA VAL A 482 27.39 2.84 12.06
C VAL A 482 27.79 1.50 11.47
N ILE A 483 28.84 1.50 10.65
CA ILE A 483 29.44 0.25 10.16
C ILE A 483 30.44 -0.24 11.20
N SER A 484 30.25 -1.47 11.67
CA SER A 484 31.13 -2.16 12.59
C SER A 484 31.38 -3.57 12.08
N ASN A 485 32.63 -3.91 11.79
CA ASN A 485 33.04 -5.19 11.22
C ASN A 485 32.28 -5.55 9.92
N GLY A 486 32.13 -4.58 9.01
CA GLY A 486 31.41 -4.75 7.75
C GLY A 486 29.89 -4.97 7.89
N LYS A 487 29.32 -4.70 9.07
CA LYS A 487 27.88 -4.80 9.33
C LYS A 487 27.33 -3.50 9.86
N LEU A 488 26.11 -3.18 9.45
CA LEU A 488 25.35 -2.07 10.00
C LEU A 488 24.84 -2.43 11.39
N VAL A 489 25.14 -1.59 12.39
CA VAL A 489 24.68 -1.75 13.77
C VAL A 489 24.20 -0.41 14.30
N SER A 490 23.22 -0.42 15.21
CA SER A 490 22.73 0.82 15.82
C SER A 490 23.86 1.57 16.53
N MET A 491 23.86 2.89 16.38
CA MET A 491 24.86 3.77 16.99
C MET A 491 24.58 3.89 18.49
N ASN A 492 25.61 3.64 19.31
CA ASN A 492 25.49 3.81 20.77
C ASN A 492 25.65 5.28 21.17
N GLY A 493 25.00 5.68 22.26
CA GLY A 493 25.16 7.02 22.84
C GLY A 493 24.37 8.14 22.15
N VAL A 494 23.39 7.78 21.32
CA VAL A 494 22.44 8.70 20.71
C VAL A 494 21.41 9.15 21.76
N GLU A 495 21.08 10.45 21.79
CA GLU A 495 20.07 10.99 22.71
C GLU A 495 18.68 10.58 22.22
N ASN A 496 17.89 9.92 23.07
CA ASN A 496 16.49 9.63 22.78
C ASN A 496 15.60 10.77 23.28
N VAL A 497 14.75 11.30 22.42
CA VAL A 497 13.82 12.38 22.73
C VAL A 497 12.45 11.79 23.07
N ILE A 498 11.87 12.23 24.18
CA ILE A 498 10.51 11.85 24.61
C ILE A 498 9.62 13.09 24.49
N LEU A 499 8.50 12.97 23.78
CA LEU A 499 7.54 14.04 23.49
C LEU A 499 6.29 14.03 24.35
#